data_AF-A0A2A9EZW2-F1
#
_entry.id   AF-A0A2A9EZW2-F1
#
_cell.length_a   1.000
_cell.length_b   1.000
_cell.length_c   1.000
_cell.angle_alpha   90.00
_cell.angle_beta   90.00
_cell.angle_gamma   90.00
#
_symmetry.space_group_name_H-M   'P 1'
#
loop_
_entity.id
_entity.type
_entity.pdbx_description
1 polymer ?
#
loop_
_entity_poly.entity_id
_entity_poly.type
_entity_poly.pdbx_seq_one_letter_code
_entity_poly.pdbx_strand_id
1 'polypeptide(L)' 'MSEGPWAVELAVTTRDVLASLRQEDAGPVAERWATAEELYGATGEDLLPFVVDLAALARRAADADDRLYCWTCV' A
#
# COMPACT_ATOMS: atom_id res chain seq x y z
N MET A 1 -0.23 -11.82 -26.45
CA MET A 1 -0.62 -12.81 -25.43
C MET A 1 -1.12 -12.01 -24.26
N SER A 2 -2.44 -11.87 -24.11
CA SER A 2 -3.03 -11.07 -23.03
C SER A 2 -3.37 -12.02 -21.89
N GLU A 3 -2.43 -12.19 -20.97
CA GLU A 3 -2.63 -12.92 -19.71
C GLU A 3 -3.50 -12.04 -18.80
N GLY A 4 -4.56 -12.63 -18.24
CA GLY A 4 -5.66 -11.93 -17.55
C GLY A 4 -5.22 -11.14 -16.31
N PRO A 5 -6.16 -10.53 -15.56
CA PRO A 5 -5.80 -9.76 -14.38
C PRO A 5 -5.10 -10.64 -13.33
N TRP A 6 -3.93 -10.19 -12.89
CA TRP A 6 -3.00 -10.93 -12.04
C TRP A 6 -3.26 -10.43 -10.63
N ALA A 7 -4.05 -11.17 -9.85
CA ALA A 7 -4.14 -10.90 -8.43
C ALA A 7 -2.90 -11.50 -7.75
N VAL A 8 -2.06 -10.65 -7.16
CA VAL A 8 -0.86 -11.07 -6.42
C VAL A 8 -1.16 -11.00 -4.93
N GLU A 9 -1.01 -12.11 -4.22
CA GLU A 9 -1.11 -12.11 -2.75
C GLU A 9 0.07 -11.35 -2.16
N LEU A 10 -0.20 -10.39 -1.27
CA LEU A 10 0.82 -9.74 -0.47
C LEU A 10 1.18 -10.62 0.71
N ALA A 11 2.48 -10.71 1.02
CA ALA A 11 2.94 -11.45 2.18
C ALA A 11 2.27 -10.93 3.46
N VAL A 12 1.92 -11.84 4.37
CA VAL A 12 1.34 -11.48 5.69
C VAL A 12 2.23 -10.48 6.43
N THR A 13 3.56 -10.65 6.34
CA THR A 13 4.50 -9.71 6.94
C THR A 13 4.37 -8.30 6.36
N THR A 14 4.07 -8.16 5.07
CA THR A 14 3.78 -6.87 4.44
C THR A 14 2.47 -6.28 4.95
N ARG A 15 1.40 -7.08 5.05
CA ARG A 15 0.13 -6.66 5.66
C ARG A 15 0.36 -6.15 7.09
N ASP A 16 1.08 -6.90 7.91
CA ASP A 16 1.27 -6.58 9.32
C ASP A 16 2.14 -5.32 9.50
N VAL A 17 3.17 -5.15 8.66
CA VAL A 17 3.97 -3.91 8.65
C VAL A 17 3.11 -2.70 8.28
N LEU A 18 2.28 -2.80 7.23
CA LEU A 18 1.34 -1.73 6.84
C LEU A 18 0.31 -1.46 7.95
N ALA A 19 -0.18 -2.50 8.63
CA ALA A 19 -1.12 -2.37 9.74
C ALA A 19 -0.50 -1.64 10.94
N SER A 20 0.80 -1.85 11.18
CA SER A 20 1.54 -1.20 12.27
C SER A 20 1.88 0.27 12.04
N LEU A 21 1.66 0.79 10.82
CA LEU A 21 1.98 2.18 10.48
C LEU A 21 1.12 3.17 11.29
N ARG A 22 1.79 3.99 12.10
CA ARG A 22 1.16 5.06 12.88
C ARG A 22 0.81 6.23 11.98
N GLN A 23 -0.24 6.96 12.34
CA GLN A 23 -0.73 8.09 11.55
C GLN A 23 0.34 9.20 11.39
N GLU A 24 1.14 9.45 12.42
CA GLU A 24 2.24 10.42 12.37
C GLU A 24 3.37 10.03 11.39
N ASP A 25 3.52 8.73 11.10
CA ASP A 25 4.58 8.21 10.23
C ASP A 25 4.13 8.16 8.75
N ALA A 26 2.83 8.37 8.47
CA ALA A 26 2.29 8.30 7.11
C ALA A 26 2.86 9.40 6.18
N GLY A 27 3.05 10.62 6.69
CA GLY A 27 3.67 11.72 5.94
C GLY A 27 5.09 11.39 5.48
N PRO A 28 6.02 11.06 6.40
CA PRO A 28 7.38 10.64 6.06
C PRO A 28 7.43 9.45 5.08
N VAL A 29 6.51 8.50 5.18
CA VAL A 29 6.42 7.37 4.24
C VAL A 29 5.99 7.87 2.85
N ALA A 30 4.99 8.74 2.76
CA ALA A 30 4.52 9.30 1.50
C ALA A 30 5.63 10.10 0.79
N GLU A 31 6.37 10.93 1.53
CA GLU A 31 7.53 11.66 1.02
C GLU A 31 8.61 10.71 0.48
N ARG A 32 8.90 9.63 1.21
CA ARG A 32 9.85 8.61 0.77
C ARG A 32 9.38 7.87 -0.48
N TRP A 33 8.08 7.63 -0.62
CA TRP A 33 7.53 6.98 -1.80
C TRP A 33 7.54 7.90 -3.03
N ALA A 34 7.38 9.21 -2.85
CA ALA A 34 7.49 10.19 -3.92
C ALA A 34 8.90 10.22 -4.57
N THR A 35 9.92 9.68 -3.89
CA THR A 35 11.27 9.54 -4.48
C THR A 35 11.48 8.27 -5.29
N ALA A 36 10.50 7.35 -5.33
CA ALA A 36 10.59 6.12 -6.12
C ALA A 36 10.38 6.43 -7.61
N GLU A 37 11.19 5.84 -8.49
CA GLU A 37 11.12 6.08 -9.94
C GLU A 37 9.76 5.65 -10.52
N GLU A 38 9.17 4.59 -9.96
CA GLU A 38 7.89 4.04 -10.35
C GLU A 38 6.70 4.98 -10.06
N LEU A 39 6.89 5.95 -9.16
CA LEU A 39 5.89 6.94 -8.76
C LEU A 39 6.25 8.35 -9.25
N TYR A 40 7.11 8.45 -10.26
CA TYR A 40 7.54 9.72 -10.83
C TYR A 40 6.34 10.62 -11.17
N GLY A 41 6.38 11.85 -10.66
CA GLY A 41 5.35 12.87 -10.87
C GLY A 41 4.33 13.00 -9.74
N ALA A 42 4.26 12.06 -8.80
CA ALA A 42 3.49 12.21 -7.57
C ALA A 42 4.32 12.91 -6.49
N THR A 43 3.69 13.82 -5.74
CA THR A 43 4.30 14.43 -4.54
C THR A 43 3.96 13.62 -3.28
N GLY A 44 4.67 13.88 -2.18
CA GLY A 44 4.31 13.30 -0.88
C GLY A 44 2.89 13.67 -0.45
N GLU A 45 2.43 14.89 -0.78
CA GLU A 45 1.05 15.33 -0.54
C GLU A 45 0.03 14.51 -1.36
N ASP A 46 0.34 14.20 -2.62
CA ASP A 46 -0.51 13.36 -3.48
C ASP A 46 -0.61 11.92 -2.96
N LEU A 47 0.49 11.39 -2.41
CA LEU A 47 0.60 10.00 -1.94
C LEU A 47 0.08 9.81 -0.50
N LEU A 48 0.02 10.85 0.30
CA LEU A 48 -0.38 10.75 1.71
C LEU A 48 -1.77 10.11 1.90
N PRO A 49 -2.84 10.51 1.18
CA PRO A 49 -4.14 9.85 1.30
C PRO A 49 -4.06 8.35 0.98
N PHE A 50 -3.30 7.98 -0.04
CA PHE A 50 -3.11 6.58 -0.43
C PHE A 50 -2.39 5.77 0.67
N VAL A 51 -1.33 6.30 1.27
CA VAL A 51 -0.62 5.65 2.39
C VAL A 51 -1.55 5.45 3.58
N VAL A 52 -2.37 6.44 3.93
CA VAL A 52 -3.34 6.37 5.03
C VAL A 52 -4.39 5.30 4.75
N ASP A 53 -4.96 5.27 3.55
CA ASP A 53 -5.98 4.31 3.14
C ASP A 53 -5.44 2.88 3.09
N LEU A 54 -4.22 2.71 2.58
CA LEU A 54 -3.55 1.41 2.53
C LEU A 54 -3.26 0.86 3.93
N ALA A 55 -2.77 1.70 4.84
CA ALA A 55 -2.55 1.31 6.23
C ALA A 55 -3.88 0.97 6.93
N ALA A 56 -4.95 1.72 6.64
CA ALA A 56 -6.28 1.43 7.17
C ALA A 56 -6.86 0.11 6.65
N LEU A 57 -6.66 -0.20 5.36
CA LEU A 57 -7.01 -1.48 4.78
C LEU A 57 -6.24 -2.62 5.45
N ALA A 58 -4.93 -2.46 5.63
CA ALA A 58 -4.08 -3.46 6.26
C ALA A 58 -4.45 -3.73 7.72
N ARG A 59 -4.80 -2.69 8.49
CA ARG A 59 -5.32 -2.85 9.86
C ARG A 59 -6.58 -3.68 9.90
N ARG A 60 -7.57 -3.36 9.06
CA ARG A 60 -8.82 -4.12 8.99
C ARG A 60 -8.57 -5.59 8.62
N ALA A 61 -7.66 -5.84 7.67
CA ALA A 61 -7.31 -7.19 7.28
C ALA A 61 -6.58 -7.95 8.41
N ALA A 62 -5.68 -7.30 9.13
CA ALA A 62 -5.00 -7.90 10.27
C ALA A 62 -5.98 -8.22 11.42
N ASP A 63 -6.90 -7.31 11.73
CA ASP A 63 -7.93 -7.49 12.78
C ASP A 63 -8.90 -8.65 12.46
N ALA A 64 -9.14 -8.90 11.17
CA ALA A 64 -10.01 -9.97 10.68
C ALA A 64 -9.28 -11.29 10.34
N ASP A 65 -7.95 -11.32 10.45
CA ASP A 65 -7.07 -12.38 9.94
C ASP A 65 -7.21 -12.67 8.43
N ASP A 66 -7.58 -11.63 7.66
CA ASP A 66 -7.72 -11.69 6.21
C ASP A 66 -6.39 -11.48 5.47
N ARG A 67 -6.32 -11.99 4.23
CA ARG A 67 -5.18 -11.79 3.32
C ARG A 67 -5.40 -10.56 2.46
N LEU A 68 -4.30 -9.93 2.05
CA LEU A 68 -4.34 -8.82 1.08
C LEU A 68 -3.91 -9.30 -0.29
N TYR A 69 -4.64 -8.85 -1.31
CA TYR A 69 -4.35 -9.12 -2.71
C TYR A 69 -4.20 -7.79 -3.46
N CYS A 70 -3.13 -7.65 -4.22
CA CYS A 70 -2.95 -6.56 -5.17
C CYS A 70 -3.47 -7.01 -6.53
N TRP A 71 -4.51 -6.34 -7.02
CA TRP A 71 -5.02 -6.54 -8.36
C TRP A 71 -4.30 -5.61 -9.32
N THR A 72 -3.64 -6.15 -10.33
CA THR A 72 -3.09 -5.36 -11.43
C THR A 72 -3.84 -5.66 -12.73
N CYS A 73 -4.26 -4.59 -13.40
CA CYS A 73 -4.79 -4.64 -14.76
C CYS A 73 -3.83 -3.81 -15.63
N VAL A 74 -3.27 -4.44 -16.66
CA VAL A 74 -2.50 -3.79 -17.73
C VAL A 74 -3.38 -3.47 -18.92
#